data_AF-A0A9W5PLR5-F1
#
_entry.id   AF-A0A9W5PLR5-F1
#
_cell.length_a   1.000
_cell.length_b   1.000
_cell.length_c   1.000
_cell.angle_alpha   90.00
_cell.angle_beta   90.00
_cell.angle_gamma   90.00
#
_symmetry.space_group_name_H-M   'P 1'
#
loop_
_entity.id
_entity.type
_entity.pdbx_description
1 polymer ?
#
loop_
_entity_poly.entity_id
_entity_poly.type
_entity_poly.pdbx_seq_one_letter_code
_entity_poly.pdbx_strand_id
1 'polypeptide(L)'
;MITKLFPHFSIEKSSNNQLWKEGINTISENSFQQIVDEFLLWCYELGAERICIVSHDGTITAYRQYLQKVVLTRSDFLKETGIYEMDLSHKILIDKG
;
A
#
# COMPACT_ATOMS: atom_id res chain seq x y z
N MET A 1 -10.38 25.79 -4.48
CA MET A 1 -10.00 24.55 -5.19
C MET A 1 -8.71 24.06 -4.56
N ILE A 2 -8.61 22.78 -4.21
CA ILE A 2 -7.52 22.22 -3.41
C ILE A 2 -6.12 22.49 -4.03
N THR A 3 -6.05 22.54 -5.35
CA THR A 3 -4.85 22.91 -6.13
C THR A 3 -4.29 24.30 -5.83
N LYS A 4 -5.13 25.26 -5.41
CA LYS A 4 -4.67 26.60 -4.99
C LYS A 4 -4.06 26.60 -3.58
N LEU A 5 -4.49 25.67 -2.74
CA LEU A 5 -4.00 25.53 -1.36
C LEU A 5 -2.71 24.71 -1.30
N PHE A 6 -2.50 23.83 -2.28
CA PHE A 6 -1.38 22.90 -2.34
C PHE A 6 -0.70 22.92 -3.71
N PRO A 7 0.00 24.02 -4.05
CA PRO A 7 0.55 24.23 -5.40
C PRO A 7 1.66 23.26 -5.79
N HIS A 8 2.27 22.59 -4.80
CA HIS A 8 3.32 21.58 -5.03
C HIS A 8 2.75 20.17 -5.26
N PHE A 9 1.44 19.99 -5.13
CA PHE A 9 0.79 18.71 -5.35
C PHE A 9 0.24 18.65 -6.78
N SER A 10 0.60 17.61 -7.52
CA SER A 10 -0.08 17.24 -8.76
C SER A 10 -1.31 16.40 -8.41
N ILE A 11 -2.46 16.75 -9.00
CA ILE A 11 -3.63 15.86 -8.99
C ILE A 11 -3.61 15.14 -10.32
N GLU A 12 -3.32 13.84 -10.27
CA GLU A 12 -3.46 13.01 -11.45
C GLU A 12 -4.96 12.88 -11.79
N LYS A 13 -5.36 13.35 -12.96
CA LYS A 13 -6.73 13.18 -13.45
C LYS A 13 -6.85 11.77 -13.99
N SER A 14 -6.91 10.78 -13.11
CA SER A 14 -6.98 9.37 -13.53
C SER A 14 -8.32 9.07 -14.22
N SER A 15 -8.33 9.11 -15.55
CA SER A 15 -9.38 8.52 -16.40
C SER A 15 -9.07 7.07 -16.77
N ASN A 16 -8.06 6.46 -16.13
CA ASN A 16 -7.62 5.11 -16.42
C ASN A 16 -8.62 4.09 -15.85
N ASN A 17 -9.64 3.77 -16.65
CA ASN A 17 -10.67 2.78 -16.34
C ASN A 17 -10.09 1.39 -16.02
N GLN A 18 -8.88 1.08 -16.48
CA GLN A 18 -8.25 -0.19 -16.19
C GLN A 18 -7.88 -0.30 -14.71
N LEU A 19 -7.37 0.78 -14.09
CA LEU A 19 -7.08 0.80 -12.64
C LEU A 19 -8.35 0.63 -11.78
N TRP A 20 -9.52 1.01 -12.28
CA TRP A 20 -10.79 0.77 -11.60
C TRP A 20 -11.28 -0.68 -11.71
N LYS A 21 -10.96 -1.37 -12.81
CA LYS A 21 -11.36 -2.76 -13.07
C LYS A 21 -10.37 -3.78 -12.54
N GLU A 22 -9.10 -3.45 -12.59
CA GLU A 22 -7.95 -4.34 -12.30
C GLU A 22 -7.07 -3.74 -11.18
N GLY A 23 -7.63 -2.84 -10.38
CA GLY A 23 -6.92 -2.26 -9.24
C GLY A 23 -6.76 -3.24 -8.09
N ILE A 24 -5.99 -2.84 -7.08
CA ILE A 24 -5.66 -3.67 -5.91
C ILE A 24 -6.88 -4.24 -5.17
N ASN A 25 -8.05 -3.63 -5.34
CA ASN A 25 -9.31 -4.05 -4.71
C ASN A 25 -10.07 -5.13 -5.49
N THR A 26 -9.68 -5.43 -6.74
CA THR A 26 -10.40 -6.36 -7.62
C THR A 26 -9.54 -7.54 -8.10
N ILE A 27 -8.22 -7.43 -7.98
CA ILE A 27 -7.28 -8.48 -8.39
C ILE A 27 -7.24 -9.66 -7.41
N SER A 28 -6.68 -10.78 -7.88
CA SER A 28 -6.43 -11.96 -7.05
C SER A 28 -5.31 -11.72 -6.02
N GLU A 29 -5.28 -12.53 -4.97
CA GLU A 29 -4.22 -12.48 -3.96
C GLU A 29 -2.82 -12.71 -4.56
N ASN A 30 -2.68 -13.67 -5.49
CA ASN A 30 -1.41 -13.93 -6.17
C ASN A 30 -0.92 -12.70 -6.96
N SER A 31 -1.83 -12.03 -7.67
CA SER A 31 -1.52 -10.79 -8.38
C SER A 31 -1.18 -9.65 -7.42
N PHE A 32 -1.86 -9.59 -6.27
CA PHE A 32 -1.58 -8.61 -5.23
C PHE A 32 -0.15 -8.76 -4.70
N GLN A 33 0.33 -9.98 -4.43
CA GLN A 33 1.69 -10.21 -3.94
C GLN A 33 2.76 -9.61 -4.86
N GLN A 34 2.63 -9.78 -6.17
CA GLN A 34 3.57 -9.21 -7.15
C GLN A 34 3.58 -7.67 -7.08
N ILE A 35 2.40 -7.05 -7.05
CA ILE A 35 2.28 -5.59 -6.97
C ILE A 35 2.84 -5.06 -5.63
N VAL A 36 2.61 -5.77 -4.53
CA VAL A 36 3.16 -5.37 -3.23
C VAL A 36 4.68 -5.50 -3.21
N ASP A 37 5.26 -6.53 -3.80
CA ASP A 37 6.72 -6.68 -3.93
C ASP A 37 7.33 -5.50 -4.69
N GLU A 38 6.77 -5.15 -5.85
CA GLU A 38 7.22 -4.02 -6.67
C GLU A 38 7.07 -2.68 -5.91
N PHE A 39 5.94 -2.49 -5.23
CA PHE A 39 5.68 -1.30 -4.45
C PHE A 39 6.65 -1.16 -3.26
N LEU A 40 6.93 -2.26 -2.56
CA LEU A 40 7.88 -2.26 -1.45
C LEU A 40 9.30 -1.99 -1.95
N LEU A 41 9.72 -2.59 -3.06
CA LEU A 41 11.01 -2.30 -3.69
C LEU A 41 11.14 -0.80 -3.99
N TRP A 42 10.12 -0.20 -4.62
CA TRP A 42 10.09 1.24 -4.87
C TRP A 42 10.18 2.06 -3.58
N CYS A 43 9.47 1.66 -2.52
CA CYS A 43 9.57 2.30 -1.21
C CYS A 43 11.00 2.27 -0.64
N TYR A 44 11.72 1.15 -0.76
CA TYR A 44 13.11 1.06 -0.33
C TYR A 44 14.03 1.95 -1.18
N GLU A 45 13.83 1.96 -2.51
CA GLU A 45 14.61 2.77 -3.45
C GLU A 45 14.41 4.28 -3.27
N LEU A 46 13.26 4.71 -2.73
CA LEU A 46 12.99 6.11 -2.40
C LEU A 46 14.00 6.66 -1.37
N GLY A 47 14.62 5.80 -0.56
CA GLY A 47 15.62 6.20 0.45
C GLY A 47 15.06 7.12 1.53
N ALA A 48 13.73 7.14 1.70
CA ALA A 48 13.06 7.98 2.69
C ALA A 48 13.18 7.35 4.09
N GLU A 49 13.45 8.17 5.09
CA GLU A 49 13.49 7.73 6.50
C GLU A 49 12.13 7.19 6.97
N ARG A 50 11.04 7.76 6.46
CA ARG A 50 9.67 7.36 6.77
C ARG A 50 8.78 7.48 5.55
N ILE A 51 7.93 6.47 5.34
CA ILE A 51 6.92 6.44 4.29
C ILE A 51 5.55 6.34 4.96
N CYS A 52 4.65 7.26 4.59
CA CYS A 52 3.27 7.26 5.07
C CYS A 52 2.35 6.87 3.91
N ILE A 53 1.60 5.77 4.08
CA ILE A 53 0.64 5.28 3.10
C ILE A 53 -0.76 5.56 3.64
N VAL A 54 -1.56 6.31 2.87
CA VAL A 54 -2.97 6.56 3.19
C VAL A 54 -3.82 5.71 2.28
N SER A 55 -4.61 4.80 2.87
CA SER A 55 -5.43 3.87 2.11
C SER A 55 -6.68 3.44 2.89
N HIS A 56 -7.50 2.59 2.28
CA HIS A 56 -8.67 1.98 2.92
C HIS A 56 -8.26 0.86 3.88
N ASP A 57 -9.11 0.58 4.86
CA ASP A 57 -8.91 -0.44 5.90
C ASP A 57 -8.63 -1.84 5.33
N GLY A 58 -9.35 -2.25 4.29
CA GLY A 58 -9.11 -3.51 3.59
C GLY A 58 -7.72 -3.57 2.96
N THR A 59 -7.30 -2.49 2.29
CA THR A 59 -5.96 -2.39 1.69
C THR A 59 -4.87 -2.42 2.75
N ILE A 60 -5.00 -1.66 3.84
CA ILE A 60 -4.04 -1.66 4.94
C ILE A 60 -3.94 -3.06 5.55
N THR A 61 -5.07 -3.76 5.72
CA THR A 61 -5.09 -5.12 6.25
C THR A 61 -4.41 -6.11 5.32
N ALA A 62 -4.59 -5.98 3.99
CA ALA A 62 -3.90 -6.82 3.02
C ALA A 62 -2.37 -6.64 3.05
N TYR A 63 -1.87 -5.40 3.16
CA TYR A 63 -0.44 -5.14 3.37
C TYR A 63 0.07 -5.76 4.68
N ARG A 64 -0.69 -5.61 5.77
CA ARG A 64 -0.33 -6.21 7.08
C ARG A 64 -0.23 -7.72 7.00
N GLN A 65 -1.20 -8.39 6.37
CA GLN A 65 -1.15 -9.84 6.15
C GLN A 65 0.10 -10.24 5.36
N TYR A 66 0.39 -9.54 4.27
CA TYR A 66 1.55 -9.81 3.42
C TYR A 66 2.87 -9.66 4.19
N LEU A 67 3.07 -8.51 4.84
CA LEU A 67 4.32 -8.16 5.51
C LEU A 67 4.56 -8.98 6.79
N GLN A 68 3.50 -9.29 7.54
CA GLN A 68 3.60 -10.01 8.81
C GLN A 68 3.49 -11.52 8.64
N LYS A 69 3.10 -12.02 7.45
CA LYS A 69 2.83 -13.44 7.18
C LYS A 69 1.78 -14.03 8.15
N VAL A 70 0.72 -13.26 8.43
CA VAL A 70 -0.39 -13.68 9.31
C VAL A 70 -1.72 -13.62 8.58
N VAL A 71 -2.71 -14.36 9.07
CA VAL A 71 -4.10 -14.28 8.61
C VAL A 71 -4.84 -13.27 9.47
N LEU A 72 -5.40 -12.24 8.85
CA LEU A 72 -6.25 -11.24 9.51
C LEU A 72 -7.68 -11.37 8.99
N THR A 73 -8.61 -10.92 9.81
CA THR A 73 -10.04 -10.94 9.51
C THR A 73 -10.62 -9.53 9.60
N ARG A 74 -11.92 -9.41 9.33
CA ARG A 74 -12.63 -8.13 9.48
C ARG A 74 -12.58 -7.56 10.90
N SER A 75 -12.40 -8.39 11.94
CA SER A 75 -12.27 -7.87 13.31
C SER A 75 -10.95 -7.13 13.54
N ASP A 76 -9.95 -7.38 12.68
CA ASP A 76 -8.60 -6.79 12.77
C ASP A 76 -8.47 -5.47 12.01
N PHE A 77 -9.55 -5.00 11.38
CA PHE A 77 -9.58 -3.72 10.69
C PHE A 77 -9.38 -2.58 11.68
N LEU A 78 -8.58 -1.59 11.28
CA LEU A 78 -8.24 -0.43 12.12
C LEU A 78 -9.41 0.54 12.34
N LYS A 79 -10.50 0.39 11.57
CA LYS A 79 -11.66 1.29 11.52
C LYS A 79 -11.25 2.70 11.06
N GLU A 80 -12.15 3.66 11.19
CA GLU A 80 -11.93 5.03 10.71
C GLU A 80 -10.73 5.68 11.40
N THR A 81 -9.87 6.34 10.61
CA THR A 81 -8.68 7.10 11.06
C THR A 81 -7.62 6.29 11.81
N GLY A 82 -7.72 4.97 11.83
CA GLY A 82 -6.72 4.12 12.48
C GLY A 82 -5.38 4.12 11.76
N ILE A 83 -4.30 4.08 12.54
CA ILE A 83 -2.92 4.10 12.06
C ILE A 83 -2.26 2.78 12.46
N TYR A 84 -1.46 2.22 11.55
CA TYR A 84 -0.61 1.08 11.83
C TYR A 84 0.83 1.42 11.45
N GLU A 85 1.74 1.32 12.41
CA GLU A 85 3.16 1.62 12.25
C GLU A 85 3.97 0.33 12.36
N MET A 86 4.97 0.19 11.50
CA MET A 86 5.92 -0.91 11.57
C MET A 86 7.28 -0.52 11.00
N ASP A 87 8.34 -1.08 11.58
CA ASP A 87 9.69 -0.98 11.05
C ASP A 87 9.95 -2.12 10.08
N LEU A 88 10.23 -1.78 8.83
CA LEU A 88 10.60 -2.74 7.80
C LEU A 88 12.12 -2.76 7.64
N SER A 89 12.77 -3.78 8.17
CA SER A 89 14.18 -4.03 7.87
C SER A 89 14.33 -4.58 6.45
N HIS A 90 15.33 -4.09 5.69
CA HIS A 90 15.65 -4.50 4.31
C HIS A 90 15.76 -6.03 4.07
N LYS A 91 15.87 -6.84 5.13
CA LYS A 91 15.99 -8.29 5.07
C LYS A 91 14.75 -9.02 4.53
N ILE A 92 13.57 -8.39 4.52
CA ILE A 92 12.31 -9.04 4.10
C ILE A 92 12.33 -9.46 2.63
N LEU A 93 13.15 -8.82 1.77
CA LEU A 93 13.25 -9.14 0.35
C LEU A 93 14.34 -10.17 -0.01
N ILE A 94 15.26 -10.49 0.91
CA ILE A 94 16.44 -11.33 0.64
C ILE A 94 16.12 -12.83 0.77
N ASP A 95 14.97 -13.19 1.35
CA ASP A 95 14.59 -14.58 1.63
C ASP A 95 13.94 -15.31 0.42
N LYS A 96 14.06 -14.75 -0.80
CA LYS A 96 13.67 -15.39 -2.08
C LYS A 96 14.88 -15.88 -2.88
N GLY A 97 15.95 -16.32 -2.21
CA GLY A 97 17.13 -16.97 -2.79
C GLY A 97 17.07 -18.49 -2.70
#